data_AF-A0A1J9RNL6-F1
#
_entry.id   AF-A0A1J9RNL6-F1
#
_cell.length_a   1.000
_cell.length_b   1.000
_cell.length_c   1.000
_cell.angle_alpha   90.00
_cell.angle_beta   90.00
_cell.angle_gamma   90.00
#
_symmetry.space_group_name_H-M   'P 1'
#
loop_
_entity.id
_entity.type
_entity.pdbx_description
1 polymer ?
#
loop_
_entity_poly.entity_id
_entity_poly.type
_entity_poly.pdbx_seq_one_letter_code
_entity_poly.pdbx_strand_id
1 'polypeptide(L)'
;MPSSETDIAIQVERGHASSSGCETTRFPISTHSTSPKPLSRQRYSGALLFNLLSFTLPALYATLSKLWVANISTSLVATTDAYTYISVVAEVLNEGLPRASWLIIGNLTSRTFSQRLTLSYTLIVFQTGLGLIVSIIIISTAPSFTSAFVPRGTRTASIKYVRISAFSALASAVEVAVAASTRALDRPDVPLLISSIKFVINIALDLLLISRFHVGTHKPTINTQAAIRLTCDLSAAGAGLVYFCASSLRTWKRRGDGAVVRAAGAAEERPRLSLRALAILLPPGSLTFLESAVRNALYLWLVSGIVAMGNDYATAWGVFTTIRWGLVMVPVQSLEATSLAFVGHAWGAWRASVGEYSRRPSVSPQHLLRQSTSPEPWANELNLNSF
;
A
#
# COMPACT_ATOMS: atom_id res chain seq x y z
N MET A 1 35.44 20.64 -68.62
CA MET A 1 35.90 20.04 -67.34
C MET A 1 35.71 21.08 -66.25
N PRO A 2 35.18 20.79 -65.04
CA PRO A 2 34.37 19.67 -64.52
C PRO A 2 32.88 20.12 -64.30
N SER A 3 31.80 19.32 -64.49
CA SER A 3 31.17 18.27 -63.64
C SER A 3 30.82 18.71 -62.20
N SER A 4 29.57 19.12 -61.95
CA SER A 4 28.45 18.38 -61.28
C SER A 4 28.58 18.38 -59.75
N GLU A 5 27.58 18.81 -58.97
CA GLU A 5 26.34 18.07 -58.70
C GLU A 5 25.14 18.96 -58.35
N THR A 6 23.97 18.42 -58.66
CA THR A 6 22.59 18.92 -58.64
C THR A 6 21.90 18.80 -57.28
N ASP A 7 21.21 19.86 -56.86
CA ASP A 7 20.08 19.81 -55.92
C ASP A 7 18.77 20.07 -56.69
N ILE A 8 17.82 19.13 -56.59
CA ILE A 8 16.49 19.21 -57.21
C ILE A 8 15.49 19.69 -56.15
N ALA A 9 14.94 20.89 -56.39
CA ALA A 9 13.78 21.42 -55.70
C ALA A 9 12.49 20.89 -56.33
N ILE A 10 11.49 20.52 -55.50
CA ILE A 10 10.13 20.25 -55.96
C ILE A 10 9.19 21.31 -55.38
N GLN A 11 8.48 21.97 -56.30
CA GLN A 11 7.52 23.05 -56.06
C GLN A 11 6.21 22.57 -55.44
N VAL A 12 5.63 23.45 -54.62
CA VAL A 12 4.28 23.37 -54.07
C VAL A 12 3.33 24.15 -54.98
N GLU A 13 2.35 23.46 -55.57
CA GLU A 13 1.30 24.05 -56.40
C GLU A 13 0.12 24.51 -55.52
N ARG A 14 -0.29 25.77 -55.68
CA ARG A 14 -1.47 26.38 -55.04
C ARG A 14 -2.70 26.19 -55.94
N GLY A 15 -3.80 25.71 -55.38
CA GLY A 15 -5.14 25.80 -55.96
C GLY A 15 -6.09 26.58 -55.03
N HIS A 16 -6.85 27.50 -55.62
CA HIS A 16 -7.64 28.56 -54.98
C HIS A 16 -8.91 28.13 -54.21
N ALA A 17 -9.36 29.06 -53.37
CA ALA A 17 -10.47 29.01 -52.43
C ALA A 17 -11.88 29.06 -53.04
N SER A 18 -12.85 28.51 -52.30
CA SER A 18 -14.26 28.92 -52.29
C SER A 18 -14.85 28.70 -50.89
N SER A 19 -15.45 29.76 -50.37
CA SER A 19 -16.03 29.94 -49.04
C SER A 19 -17.45 29.38 -48.91
N SER A 20 -17.74 28.67 -47.83
CA SER A 20 -19.06 28.71 -47.17
C SER A 20 -18.89 28.34 -45.69
N GLY A 21 -19.41 29.20 -44.82
CA GLY A 21 -19.19 29.17 -43.38
C GLY A 21 -19.92 28.01 -42.70
N CYS A 22 -19.26 27.45 -41.69
CA CYS A 22 -19.90 26.74 -40.59
C CYS A 22 -19.22 27.20 -39.30
N GLU A 23 -20.02 27.75 -38.40
CA GLU A 23 -19.65 28.31 -37.11
C GLU A 23 -18.64 27.47 -36.34
N THR A 24 -17.49 28.06 -36.05
CA THR A 24 -16.65 27.59 -34.96
C THR A 24 -17.40 27.89 -33.67
N THR A 25 -18.09 26.90 -33.13
CA THR A 25 -18.62 26.93 -31.76
C THR A 25 -17.43 27.05 -30.82
N ARG A 26 -17.04 28.30 -30.53
CA ARG A 26 -16.20 28.63 -29.38
C ARG A 26 -17.01 28.25 -28.16
N PHE A 27 -16.73 27.09 -27.60
CA PHE A 27 -17.09 26.82 -26.22
C PHE A 27 -16.54 27.97 -25.37
N PRO A 28 -17.37 28.69 -24.60
CA PRO A 28 -16.84 29.66 -23.67
C PRO A 28 -16.01 28.86 -22.66
N ILE A 29 -14.69 29.07 -22.68
CA ILE A 29 -13.82 28.69 -21.59
C ILE A 29 -14.30 29.51 -20.40
N SER A 30 -15.14 28.90 -19.57
CA SER A 30 -15.52 29.43 -18.27
C SER A 30 -14.25 29.59 -17.45
N THR A 31 -13.67 30.78 -17.47
CA THR A 31 -12.59 31.24 -16.57
C THR A 31 -13.16 31.48 -15.17
N HIS A 32 -13.76 30.46 -14.58
CA HIS A 32 -13.92 30.40 -13.14
C HIS A 32 -12.77 29.60 -12.55
N SER A 33 -11.56 30.18 -12.56
CA SER A 33 -10.50 29.72 -11.67
C SER A 33 -10.87 30.17 -10.25
N THR A 34 -11.82 29.47 -9.63
CA THR A 34 -11.99 29.58 -8.18
C THR A 34 -10.66 29.16 -7.57
N SER A 35 -9.94 30.11 -6.96
CA SER A 35 -8.71 29.81 -6.23
C SER A 35 -8.97 28.62 -5.32
N PRO A 36 -8.16 27.55 -5.38
CA PRO A 36 -8.41 26.36 -4.59
C PRO A 36 -8.50 26.77 -3.12
N LYS A 37 -9.57 26.34 -2.44
CA LYS A 37 -9.80 26.64 -1.02
C LYS A 37 -8.52 26.33 -0.22
N PRO A 38 -8.20 27.09 0.85
CA PRO A 38 -6.96 26.90 1.61
C PRO A 38 -6.78 25.49 2.19
N LEU A 39 -7.90 24.77 2.40
CA LEU A 39 -7.95 23.37 2.85
C LEU A 39 -8.15 22.36 1.71
N SER A 40 -7.99 22.77 0.45
CA SER A 40 -8.08 21.86 -0.68
C SER A 40 -6.93 20.86 -0.64
N ARG A 41 -7.22 19.58 -0.89
CA ARG A 41 -6.22 18.52 -1.12
C ARG A 41 -5.25 18.84 -2.27
N GLN A 42 -5.58 19.82 -3.09
CA GLN A 42 -4.71 20.30 -4.16
C GLN A 42 -3.57 21.19 -3.62
N ARG A 43 -3.71 21.81 -2.45
CA ARG A 43 -2.60 22.57 -1.87
C ARG A 43 -1.79 21.69 -0.93
N TYR A 44 -0.48 21.92 -0.87
CA TYR A 44 0.41 21.17 0.02
C TYR A 44 -0.08 21.19 1.48
N SER A 45 -0.51 22.35 1.98
CA SER A 45 -1.05 22.51 3.33
C SER A 45 -2.33 21.71 3.58
N GLY A 46 -3.23 21.68 2.60
CA GLY A 46 -4.47 20.91 2.70
C GLY A 46 -4.21 19.40 2.64
N ALA A 47 -3.40 18.96 1.69
CA ALA A 47 -2.97 17.56 1.59
C ALA A 47 -2.23 17.08 2.85
N LEU A 48 -1.35 17.92 3.42
CA LEU A 48 -0.66 17.64 4.67
C LEU A 48 -1.65 17.44 5.82
N LEU A 49 -2.64 18.31 5.97
CA LEU A 49 -3.66 18.17 7.01
C LEU A 49 -4.46 16.88 6.84
N PHE A 50 -4.86 16.54 5.61
CA PHE A 50 -5.56 15.28 5.33
C PHE A 50 -4.72 14.05 5.69
N ASN A 51 -3.44 14.04 5.31
CA ASN A 51 -2.52 12.96 5.66
C ASN A 51 -2.32 12.86 7.18
N LEU A 52 -2.21 14.01 7.86
CA LEU A 52 -2.07 14.06 9.31
C LEU A 52 -3.28 13.48 10.03
N LEU A 53 -4.49 13.83 9.61
CA LEU A 53 -5.72 13.24 10.16
C LEU A 53 -5.80 11.74 9.87
N SER A 54 -5.42 11.32 8.66
CA SER A 54 -5.43 9.91 8.24
C SER A 54 -4.49 9.04 9.09
N PHE A 55 -3.31 9.54 9.44
CA PHE A 55 -2.34 8.82 10.26
C PHE A 55 -2.61 8.94 11.77
N THR A 56 -3.27 10.01 12.22
CA THR A 56 -3.59 10.22 13.65
C THR A 56 -4.61 9.20 14.16
N LEU A 57 -5.63 8.84 13.37
CA LEU A 57 -6.68 7.91 13.79
C LEU A 57 -6.14 6.50 14.15
N PRO A 58 -5.34 5.83 13.30
CA PRO A 58 -4.69 4.57 13.66
C PRO A 58 -3.77 4.68 14.88
N ALA A 59 -3.03 5.79 15.00
CA ALA A 59 -2.10 6.03 16.11
C ALA A 59 -2.83 6.15 17.46
N LEU A 60 -3.93 6.91 17.50
CA LEU A 60 -4.77 7.06 18.69
C LEU A 60 -5.37 5.72 19.10
N TYR A 61 -5.88 4.96 18.14
CA TYR A 61 -6.48 3.65 18.41
C TYR A 61 -5.45 2.63 18.94
N ALA A 62 -4.26 2.57 18.34
CA ALA A 62 -3.17 1.70 18.82
C ALA A 62 -2.78 2.02 20.27
N THR A 63 -2.79 3.30 20.64
CA THR A 63 -2.53 3.77 22.00
C THR A 63 -3.65 3.35 22.96
N LEU A 64 -4.91 3.57 22.57
CA LEU A 64 -6.09 3.19 23.36
C LEU A 64 -6.14 1.69 23.64
N SER A 65 -5.85 0.85 22.64
CA SER A 65 -5.78 -0.61 22.77
C SER A 65 -4.73 -1.03 23.81
N LYS A 66 -3.57 -0.36 23.86
CA LYS A 66 -2.54 -0.62 24.90
C LYS A 66 -2.98 -0.19 26.29
N LEU A 67 -3.71 0.92 26.43
CA LEU A 67 -4.24 1.36 27.72
C LEU A 67 -5.27 0.38 28.29
N TRP A 68 -6.12 -0.21 27.44
CA TRP A 68 -7.04 -1.26 27.88
C TRP A 68 -6.32 -2.52 28.36
N VAL A 69 -5.24 -2.92 27.69
CA VAL A 69 -4.39 -4.04 28.12
C VAL A 69 -3.73 -3.74 29.46
N ALA A 70 -3.20 -2.53 29.67
CA ALA A 70 -2.61 -2.13 30.94
C ALA A 70 -3.62 -2.21 32.09
N ASN A 71 -4.90 -1.95 31.82
CA ASN A 71 -5.99 -2.10 32.79
C ASN A 71 -6.36 -3.57 33.06
N ILE A 72 -6.05 -4.50 32.15
CA ILE A 72 -6.21 -5.95 32.36
C ILE A 72 -5.08 -6.50 33.23
N SER A 73 -3.83 -6.18 32.88
CA SER A 73 -2.65 -6.61 33.65
C SER A 73 -1.44 -5.76 33.30
N THR A 74 -0.92 -5.04 34.30
CA THR A 74 0.27 -4.19 34.16
C THR A 74 1.54 -4.99 33.88
N SER A 75 1.64 -6.24 34.36
CA SER A 75 2.79 -7.11 34.11
C SER A 75 2.80 -7.69 32.69
N LEU A 76 1.65 -7.86 32.06
CA LEU A 76 1.53 -8.46 30.73
C LEU A 76 1.49 -7.42 29.59
N VAL A 77 1.69 -6.13 29.87
CA VAL A 77 1.70 -5.10 28.82
C VAL A 77 2.76 -5.39 27.75
N ALA A 78 3.97 -5.75 28.18
CA ALA A 78 5.07 -6.11 27.28
C ALA A 78 4.78 -7.34 26.40
N THR A 79 3.87 -8.23 26.83
CA THR A 79 3.44 -9.38 26.01
C THR A 79 2.75 -8.93 24.73
N THR A 80 2.06 -7.79 24.73
CA THR A 80 1.37 -7.31 23.53
C THR A 80 2.32 -6.82 22.44
N ASP A 81 3.55 -6.48 22.78
CA ASP A 81 4.56 -6.13 21.78
C ASP A 81 5.02 -7.36 20.97
N ALA A 82 4.77 -8.59 21.47
CA ALA A 82 5.01 -9.80 20.70
C ALA A 82 4.21 -9.83 19.38
N TYR A 83 2.99 -9.27 19.38
CA TYR A 83 2.20 -9.11 18.15
C TYR A 83 2.90 -8.19 17.13
N THR A 84 3.51 -7.10 17.62
CA THR A 84 4.31 -6.20 16.77
C THR A 84 5.52 -6.92 16.20
N TYR A 85 6.22 -7.72 17.00
CA TYR A 85 7.39 -8.47 16.52
C TYR A 85 7.03 -9.55 15.50
N ILE A 86 5.89 -10.23 15.66
CA ILE A 86 5.35 -11.14 14.64
C ILE A 86 5.07 -10.36 13.33
N SER A 87 4.50 -9.16 13.43
CA SER A 87 4.23 -8.31 12.28
C SER A 87 5.51 -7.87 11.57
N VAL A 88 6.59 -7.60 12.31
CA VAL A 88 7.92 -7.30 11.73
C VAL A 88 8.50 -8.51 10.99
N VAL A 89 8.30 -9.73 11.49
CA VAL A 89 8.68 -10.94 10.73
C VAL A 89 7.87 -11.04 9.43
N ALA A 90 6.57 -10.76 9.48
CA ALA A 90 5.72 -10.75 8.29
C ALA A 90 6.10 -9.63 7.30
N GLU A 91 6.60 -8.49 7.80
CA GLU A 91 7.05 -7.36 6.99
C GLU A 91 8.14 -7.76 5.99
N VAL A 92 9.06 -8.64 6.39
CA VAL A 92 10.10 -9.18 5.51
C VAL A 92 9.50 -9.85 4.27
N LEU A 93 8.44 -10.65 4.45
CA LEU A 93 7.73 -11.25 3.33
C LEU A 93 7.02 -10.19 2.47
N ASN A 94 6.40 -9.23 3.14
CA ASN A 94 5.52 -8.23 2.53
C ASN A 94 6.28 -7.20 1.69
N GLU A 95 7.54 -6.94 2.02
CA GLU A 95 8.39 -6.05 1.25
C GLU A 95 9.15 -6.75 0.12
N GLY A 96 9.08 -8.08 0.01
CA GLY A 96 9.66 -8.82 -1.10
C GLY A 96 8.80 -8.78 -2.36
N LEU A 97 8.15 -9.90 -2.67
CA LEU A 97 7.37 -10.07 -3.91
C LEU A 97 6.27 -9.03 -4.12
N PRO A 98 5.51 -8.57 -3.10
CA PRO A 98 4.48 -7.56 -3.34
C PRO A 98 5.04 -6.23 -3.87
N ARG A 99 6.29 -5.87 -3.61
CA ARG A 99 6.91 -4.65 -4.17
C ARG A 99 7.12 -4.74 -5.69
N ALA A 100 7.29 -5.95 -6.22
CA ALA A 100 7.40 -6.17 -7.67
C ALA A 100 6.09 -5.86 -8.43
N SER A 101 4.94 -5.83 -7.74
CA SER A 101 3.62 -5.60 -8.36
C SER A 101 3.58 -4.30 -9.16
N TRP A 102 4.18 -3.22 -8.65
CA TRP A 102 4.17 -1.91 -9.32
C TRP A 102 4.89 -1.92 -10.67
N LEU A 103 6.02 -2.63 -10.78
CA LEU A 103 6.82 -2.67 -12.00
C LEU A 103 6.33 -3.72 -13.01
N ILE A 104 5.81 -4.84 -12.52
CA ILE A 104 5.47 -6.00 -13.35
C ILE A 104 3.97 -6.05 -13.64
N ILE A 105 3.13 -5.97 -12.61
CA ILE A 105 1.66 -6.03 -12.75
C ILE A 105 1.13 -4.70 -13.25
N GLY A 106 1.68 -3.56 -12.81
CA GLY A 106 1.27 -2.22 -13.25
C GLY A 106 1.57 -1.89 -14.72
N ASN A 107 2.36 -2.72 -15.41
CA ASN A 107 2.81 -2.42 -16.77
C ASN A 107 1.73 -2.70 -17.83
N LEU A 108 1.05 -1.63 -18.27
CA LEU A 108 -0.03 -1.66 -19.27
C LEU A 108 0.46 -1.85 -20.71
N THR A 109 1.72 -1.52 -21.01
CA THR A 109 2.23 -1.48 -22.40
C THR A 109 2.72 -2.83 -22.89
N SER A 110 3.15 -3.71 -21.97
CA SER A 110 3.76 -5.00 -22.31
C SER A 110 2.91 -6.22 -21.95
N ARG A 111 1.78 -6.05 -21.25
CA ARG A 111 0.98 -7.15 -20.71
C ARG A 111 -0.51 -6.94 -20.87
N THR A 112 -1.22 -7.98 -21.27
CA THR A 112 -2.68 -7.96 -21.34
C THR A 112 -3.31 -8.00 -19.94
N PHE A 113 -4.59 -7.65 -19.84
CA PHE A 113 -5.32 -7.68 -18.57
C PHE A 113 -5.33 -9.09 -17.94
N SER A 114 -5.54 -10.13 -18.74
CA SER A 114 -5.49 -11.52 -18.26
C SER A 114 -4.10 -11.94 -17.72
N GLN A 115 -3.02 -11.50 -18.37
CA GLN A 115 -1.66 -11.77 -17.89
C GLN A 115 -1.37 -11.06 -16.56
N ARG A 116 -1.81 -9.81 -16.41
CA ARG A 116 -1.71 -9.05 -15.14
C ARG A 116 -2.53 -9.72 -14.02
N LEU A 117 -3.70 -10.26 -14.37
CA LEU A 117 -4.54 -10.99 -13.42
C LEU A 117 -3.93 -12.34 -13.01
N THR A 118 -3.30 -13.05 -13.94
CA THR A 118 -2.49 -14.26 -13.68
C THR A 118 -1.35 -13.99 -12.70
N LEU A 119 -0.60 -12.90 -12.92
CA LEU A 119 0.48 -12.47 -12.01
C LEU A 119 -0.06 -12.13 -10.62
N SER A 120 -1.21 -11.45 -10.56
CA SER A 120 -1.88 -11.07 -9.30
C SER A 120 -2.33 -12.30 -8.49
N TYR A 121 -3.01 -13.26 -9.13
CA TYR A 121 -3.40 -14.51 -8.46
C TYR A 121 -2.19 -15.33 -8.01
N THR A 122 -1.14 -15.39 -8.83
CA THR A 122 0.09 -16.10 -8.47
C THR A 122 0.76 -15.45 -7.26
N LEU A 123 0.87 -14.11 -7.24
CA LEU A 123 1.41 -13.35 -6.11
C LEU A 123 0.61 -13.62 -4.83
N ILE A 124 -0.72 -13.52 -4.89
CA ILE A 124 -1.59 -13.73 -3.73
C ILE A 124 -1.44 -15.15 -3.19
N VAL A 125 -1.53 -16.18 -4.03
CA VAL A 125 -1.42 -17.59 -3.59
C VAL A 125 -0.05 -17.86 -2.97
N PHE A 126 1.02 -17.40 -3.62
CA PHE A 126 2.37 -17.62 -3.11
C PHE A 126 2.62 -16.88 -1.79
N GLN A 127 2.20 -15.60 -1.70
CA GLN A 127 2.32 -14.81 -0.48
C GLN A 127 1.50 -15.41 0.67
N THR A 128 0.29 -15.90 0.38
CA THR A 128 -0.55 -16.63 1.35
C THR A 128 0.16 -17.87 1.87
N GLY A 129 0.79 -18.64 0.98
CA GLY A 129 1.58 -19.81 1.36
C GLY A 129 2.77 -19.47 2.28
N LEU A 130 3.54 -18.43 1.94
CA LEU A 130 4.64 -17.95 2.79
C LEU A 130 4.15 -17.47 4.16
N GLY A 131 3.06 -16.69 4.19
CA GLY A 131 2.45 -16.22 5.43
C GLY A 131 1.96 -17.37 6.32
N LEU A 132 1.41 -18.43 5.72
CA LEU A 132 1.01 -19.64 6.43
C LEU A 132 2.22 -20.39 6.99
N ILE A 133 3.29 -20.56 6.21
CA ILE A 133 4.53 -21.20 6.66
C ILE A 133 5.11 -20.45 7.86
N VAL A 134 5.22 -19.12 7.78
CA VAL A 134 5.70 -18.30 8.90
C VAL A 134 4.79 -18.45 10.12
N SER A 135 3.47 -18.45 9.93
CA SER A 135 2.52 -18.67 11.03
C SER A 135 2.74 -20.03 11.71
N ILE A 136 2.97 -21.10 10.93
CA ILE A 136 3.25 -22.47 11.43
C ILE A 136 4.60 -22.51 12.17
N ILE A 137 5.62 -21.81 11.68
CA ILE A 137 6.92 -21.72 12.35
C ILE A 137 6.75 -21.02 13.70
N ILE A 138 6.05 -19.88 13.75
CA ILE A 138 5.86 -19.09 14.98
C ILE A 138 5.02 -19.86 16.01
N ILE A 139 3.93 -20.52 15.61
CA ILE A 139 3.11 -21.30 16.53
C ILE A 139 3.89 -22.50 17.12
N SER A 140 4.71 -23.17 16.29
CA SER A 140 5.52 -24.33 16.69
C SER A 140 6.68 -23.91 17.58
N THR A 141 7.29 -22.75 17.30
CA THR A 141 8.44 -22.21 18.05
C THR A 141 8.04 -21.18 19.10
N ALA A 142 6.76 -21.09 19.47
CA ALA A 142 6.26 -20.09 20.42
C ALA A 142 7.04 -20.02 21.76
N PRO A 143 7.50 -21.14 22.36
CA PRO A 143 8.37 -21.08 23.54
C PRO A 143 9.71 -20.36 23.27
N SER A 144 10.35 -20.64 22.13
CA SER A 144 11.59 -19.98 21.72
C SER A 144 11.35 -18.52 21.34
N PHE A 145 10.23 -18.22 20.69
CA PHE A 145 9.85 -16.85 20.36
C PHE A 145 9.64 -16.03 21.64
N THR A 146 8.91 -16.56 22.62
CA THR A 146 8.71 -15.88 23.92
C THR A 146 10.01 -15.78 24.72
N SER A 147 10.94 -16.72 24.59
CA SER A 147 12.23 -16.60 25.28
C SER A 147 13.08 -15.45 24.74
N ALA A 148 13.00 -15.15 23.44
CA ALA A 148 13.70 -14.04 22.81
C ALA A 148 13.01 -12.69 23.03
N PHE A 149 11.68 -12.66 22.99
CA PHE A 149 10.93 -11.39 22.85
C PHE A 149 10.00 -11.06 24.03
N VAL A 150 9.95 -11.91 25.06
CA VAL A 150 9.15 -11.65 26.28
C VAL A 150 10.02 -11.73 27.55
N PRO A 151 9.85 -10.81 28.52
CA PRO A 151 10.54 -10.84 29.80
C PRO A 151 10.32 -12.14 30.58
N ARG A 152 11.35 -12.60 31.30
CA ARG A 152 11.36 -13.92 31.98
C ARG A 152 10.11 -14.20 32.82
N GLY A 153 9.64 -13.22 33.59
CA GLY A 153 8.49 -13.36 34.49
C GLY A 153 7.15 -13.62 33.80
N THR A 154 7.03 -13.33 32.50
CA THR A 154 5.75 -13.41 31.76
C THR A 154 5.78 -14.35 30.57
N ARG A 155 6.90 -15.05 30.32
CA ARG A 155 7.08 -15.97 29.18
C ARG A 155 6.00 -17.03 29.11
N THR A 156 5.80 -17.78 30.19
CA THR A 156 4.85 -18.91 30.23
C THR A 156 3.43 -18.45 29.93
N ALA A 157 3.00 -17.34 30.51
CA ALA A 157 1.69 -16.74 30.25
C ALA A 157 1.55 -16.23 28.80
N SER A 158 2.66 -15.83 28.18
CA SER A 158 2.71 -15.27 26.83
C SER A 158 2.75 -16.30 25.71
N ILE A 159 3.07 -17.57 26.00
CA ILE A 159 3.11 -18.63 24.97
C ILE A 159 1.75 -18.76 24.28
N LYS A 160 0.66 -18.73 25.04
CA LYS A 160 -0.70 -18.79 24.48
C LYS A 160 -1.00 -17.57 23.61
N TYR A 161 -0.58 -16.39 24.04
CA TYR A 161 -0.73 -15.14 23.29
C TYR A 161 -0.01 -15.19 21.93
N VAL A 162 1.24 -15.66 21.91
CA VAL A 162 2.04 -15.81 20.68
C VAL A 162 1.41 -16.84 19.75
N ARG A 163 0.93 -17.97 20.27
CA ARG A 163 0.26 -19.00 19.46
C ARG A 163 -1.00 -18.49 18.77
N ILE A 164 -1.82 -17.72 19.48
CA ILE A 164 -3.00 -17.06 18.89
C ILE A 164 -2.53 -16.05 17.83
N SER A 165 -1.60 -15.18 18.19
CA SER A 165 -1.15 -14.09 17.31
C SER A 165 -0.36 -14.55 16.08
N ALA A 166 0.14 -15.79 16.05
CA ALA A 166 0.97 -16.30 14.96
C ALA A 166 0.32 -16.14 13.59
N PHE A 167 -0.99 -16.35 13.49
CA PHE A 167 -1.76 -16.24 12.24
C PHE A 167 -1.97 -14.79 11.75
N SER A 168 -1.56 -13.78 12.52
CA SER A 168 -1.50 -12.40 12.02
C SER A 168 -0.49 -12.26 10.88
N ALA A 169 0.56 -13.10 10.84
CA ALA A 169 1.50 -13.14 9.73
C ALA A 169 0.83 -13.58 8.42
N LEU A 170 -0.03 -14.60 8.47
CA LEU A 170 -0.86 -15.01 7.34
C LEU A 170 -1.81 -13.90 6.90
N ALA A 171 -2.54 -13.30 7.84
CA ALA A 171 -3.48 -12.24 7.54
C ALA A 171 -2.77 -11.04 6.86
N SER A 172 -1.63 -10.63 7.42
CA SER A 172 -0.79 -9.56 6.87
C SER A 172 -0.28 -9.87 5.46
N ALA A 173 0.18 -11.10 5.22
CA ALA A 173 0.65 -11.56 3.92
C ALA A 173 -0.44 -11.49 2.84
N VAL A 174 -1.65 -11.94 3.16
CA VAL A 174 -2.82 -11.84 2.27
C VAL A 174 -3.19 -10.38 2.03
N GLU A 175 -3.27 -9.58 3.11
CA GLU A 175 -3.66 -8.17 3.06
C GLU A 175 -2.74 -7.38 2.12
N VAL A 176 -1.42 -7.51 2.29
CA VAL A 176 -0.43 -6.79 1.48
C VAL A 176 -0.46 -7.28 0.03
N ALA A 177 -0.53 -8.59 -0.24
CA ALA A 177 -0.59 -9.09 -1.61
C ALA A 177 -1.85 -8.63 -2.35
N VAL A 178 -3.01 -8.66 -1.71
CA VAL A 178 -4.27 -8.17 -2.29
C VAL A 178 -4.18 -6.67 -2.52
N ALA A 179 -3.72 -5.90 -1.54
CA ALA A 179 -3.61 -4.45 -1.64
C ALA A 179 -2.58 -4.01 -2.70
N ALA A 180 -1.48 -4.74 -2.85
CA ALA A 180 -0.48 -4.49 -3.89
C ALA A 180 -1.03 -4.82 -5.28
N SER A 181 -1.66 -5.99 -5.43
CA SER A 181 -2.24 -6.45 -6.71
C SER A 181 -3.36 -5.54 -7.20
N THR A 182 -4.24 -5.11 -6.29
CA THR A 182 -5.39 -4.26 -6.63
C THR A 182 -4.97 -2.86 -7.04
N ARG A 183 -4.04 -2.24 -6.31
CA ARG A 183 -3.48 -0.95 -6.73
C ARG A 183 -2.73 -1.05 -8.05
N ALA A 184 -1.96 -2.13 -8.27
CA ALA A 184 -1.29 -2.37 -9.54
C ALA A 184 -2.25 -2.67 -10.71
N LEU A 185 -3.52 -2.99 -10.42
CA LEU A 185 -4.61 -3.16 -11.39
C LEU A 185 -5.52 -1.93 -11.49
N ASP A 186 -5.09 -0.79 -10.94
CA ASP A 186 -5.81 0.49 -10.95
C ASP A 186 -7.15 0.43 -10.19
N ARG A 187 -7.19 -0.35 -9.09
CA ARG A 187 -8.35 -0.54 -8.22
C ARG A 187 -8.06 -0.19 -6.76
N PRO A 188 -8.12 1.09 -6.39
CA PRO A 188 -7.84 1.55 -5.03
C PRO A 188 -8.99 1.30 -4.04
N ASP A 189 -10.14 0.80 -4.50
CA ASP A 189 -11.33 0.51 -3.69
C ASP A 189 -11.12 -0.67 -2.72
N VAL A 190 -10.36 -1.70 -3.11
CA VAL A 190 -10.11 -2.87 -2.25
C VAL A 190 -9.30 -2.54 -1.00
N PRO A 191 -8.16 -1.82 -1.08
CA PRO A 191 -7.44 -1.41 0.12
C PRO A 191 -8.27 -0.55 1.08
N LEU A 192 -9.12 0.35 0.55
CA LEU A 192 -10.00 1.18 1.37
C LEU A 192 -11.01 0.33 2.15
N LEU A 193 -11.60 -0.67 1.47
CA LEU A 193 -12.52 -1.63 2.10
C LEU A 193 -11.83 -2.41 3.22
N ILE A 194 -10.63 -2.95 2.97
CA ILE A 194 -9.83 -3.69 3.96
C ILE A 194 -9.61 -2.84 5.22
N SER A 195 -9.09 -1.61 5.06
CA SER A 195 -8.79 -0.73 6.19
C SER A 195 -10.06 -0.31 6.95
N SER A 196 -11.17 -0.07 6.24
CA SER A 196 -12.45 0.30 6.86
C SER A 196 -13.05 -0.83 7.69
N ILE A 197 -13.06 -2.06 7.14
CA ILE A 197 -13.52 -3.26 7.86
C ILE A 197 -12.68 -3.48 9.10
N LYS A 198 -11.35 -3.42 8.95
CA LYS A 198 -10.41 -3.59 10.06
C LYS A 198 -10.68 -2.58 11.17
N PHE A 199 -10.84 -1.31 10.84
CA PHE A 199 -11.12 -0.26 11.83
C PHE A 199 -12.47 -0.48 12.55
N VAL A 200 -13.55 -0.73 11.81
CA VAL A 200 -14.90 -0.88 12.37
C VAL A 200 -15.02 -2.11 13.26
N ILE A 201 -14.54 -3.27 12.77
CA ILE A 201 -14.61 -4.52 13.55
C ILE A 201 -13.76 -4.40 14.81
N ASN A 202 -12.56 -3.81 14.70
CA ASN A 202 -11.64 -3.73 15.83
C ASN A 202 -12.20 -2.82 16.94
N ILE A 203 -12.78 -1.68 16.60
CA ILE A 203 -13.48 -0.82 17.57
C ILE A 203 -14.69 -1.54 18.16
N ALA A 204 -15.53 -2.17 17.33
CA ALA A 204 -16.75 -2.82 17.82
C ALA A 204 -16.42 -3.97 18.78
N LEU A 205 -15.48 -4.84 18.43
CA LEU A 205 -15.08 -5.97 19.26
C LEU A 205 -14.36 -5.53 20.54
N ASP A 206 -13.46 -4.55 20.45
CA ASP A 206 -12.79 -4.03 21.66
C ASP A 206 -13.80 -3.37 22.62
N LEU A 207 -14.77 -2.62 22.10
CA LEU A 207 -15.84 -2.03 22.93
C LEU A 207 -16.70 -3.11 23.58
N LEU A 208 -17.09 -4.14 22.83
CA LEU A 208 -17.98 -5.21 23.31
C LEU A 208 -17.33 -6.19 24.28
N LEU A 209 -16.03 -6.45 24.16
CA LEU A 209 -15.37 -7.58 24.84
C LEU A 209 -14.24 -7.18 25.80
N ILE A 210 -13.65 -5.99 25.65
CA ILE A 210 -12.46 -5.57 26.42
C ILE A 210 -12.67 -4.27 27.18
N SER A 211 -13.48 -3.34 26.65
CA SER A 211 -13.64 -2.02 27.27
C SER A 211 -14.19 -2.10 28.69
N ARG A 212 -14.02 -1.03 29.47
CA ARG A 212 -14.62 -0.94 30.81
C ARG A 212 -16.15 -1.06 30.81
N PHE A 213 -16.79 -0.91 29.65
CA PHE A 213 -18.24 -0.98 29.46
C PHE A 213 -18.65 -2.22 28.63
N HIS A 214 -17.80 -3.26 28.58
CA HIS A 214 -18.06 -4.47 27.79
C HIS A 214 -19.37 -5.15 28.20
N VAL A 215 -19.98 -5.87 27.26
CA VAL A 215 -21.25 -6.57 27.48
C VAL A 215 -20.97 -7.97 28.02
N GLY A 216 -21.54 -8.30 29.19
CA GLY A 216 -21.45 -9.63 29.82
C GLY A 216 -20.56 -9.69 31.07
N THR A 217 -20.54 -10.85 31.73
CA THR A 217 -19.85 -11.08 33.02
C THR A 217 -18.44 -11.68 32.88
N HIS A 218 -17.94 -11.83 31.65
CA HIS A 218 -16.62 -12.41 31.40
C HIS A 218 -15.49 -11.46 31.80
N LYS A 219 -14.40 -12.01 32.36
CA LYS A 219 -13.20 -11.22 32.72
C LYS A 219 -12.27 -11.09 31.52
N PRO A 220 -12.07 -9.88 30.94
CA PRO A 220 -11.22 -9.70 29.76
C PRO A 220 -9.79 -10.16 30.06
N THR A 221 -9.20 -10.88 29.09
CA THR A 221 -7.82 -11.39 29.20
C THR A 221 -6.97 -10.89 28.04
N ILE A 222 -5.65 -10.93 28.19
CA ILE A 222 -4.73 -10.59 27.09
C ILE A 222 -4.91 -11.51 25.87
N ASN A 223 -5.34 -12.75 26.08
CA ASN A 223 -5.61 -13.69 25.00
C ASN A 223 -6.90 -13.33 24.25
N THR A 224 -7.89 -12.73 24.94
CA THR A 224 -9.08 -12.16 24.30
C THR A 224 -8.67 -11.04 23.35
N GLN A 225 -7.72 -10.19 23.76
CA GLN A 225 -7.18 -9.13 22.92
C GLN A 225 -6.44 -9.65 21.68
N ALA A 226 -5.59 -10.67 21.84
CA ALA A 226 -4.96 -11.33 20.69
C ALA A 226 -5.99 -11.89 19.71
N ALA A 227 -7.03 -12.54 20.23
CA ALA A 227 -8.08 -13.14 19.42
C ALA A 227 -8.88 -12.09 18.65
N ILE A 228 -9.22 -10.96 19.27
CA ILE A 228 -9.92 -9.85 18.61
C ILE A 228 -9.06 -9.31 17.47
N ARG A 229 -7.79 -8.98 17.73
CA ARG A 229 -6.87 -8.47 16.70
C ARG A 229 -6.76 -9.42 15.52
N LEU A 230 -6.49 -10.70 15.80
CA LEU A 230 -6.41 -11.72 14.78
C LEU A 230 -7.70 -11.84 13.96
N THR A 231 -8.86 -11.81 14.63
CA THR A 231 -10.18 -11.89 13.98
C THR A 231 -10.37 -10.72 13.04
N CYS A 232 -9.98 -9.50 13.46
CA CYS A 232 -10.05 -8.31 12.63
C CYS A 232 -9.14 -8.43 11.40
N ASP A 233 -7.90 -8.86 11.59
CA ASP A 233 -6.94 -9.02 10.49
C ASP A 233 -7.43 -10.06 9.47
N LEU A 234 -7.85 -11.24 9.93
CA LEU A 234 -8.34 -12.31 9.06
C LEU A 234 -9.62 -11.92 8.34
N SER A 235 -10.53 -11.22 9.03
CA SER A 235 -11.79 -10.75 8.44
C SER A 235 -11.54 -9.69 7.38
N ALA A 236 -10.64 -8.72 7.64
CA ALA A 236 -10.26 -7.69 6.67
C ALA A 236 -9.55 -8.29 5.45
N ALA A 237 -8.56 -9.16 5.68
CA ALA A 237 -7.82 -9.84 4.61
C ALA A 237 -8.74 -10.74 3.77
N GLY A 238 -9.63 -11.51 4.41
CA GLY A 238 -10.61 -12.37 3.75
C GLY A 238 -11.61 -11.57 2.92
N ALA A 239 -12.20 -10.52 3.48
CA ALA A 239 -13.13 -9.65 2.76
C ALA A 239 -12.48 -8.96 1.55
N GLY A 240 -11.24 -8.46 1.73
CA GLY A 240 -10.44 -7.89 0.65
C GLY A 240 -10.18 -8.89 -0.48
N LEU A 241 -9.80 -10.11 -0.14
CA LEU A 241 -9.56 -11.18 -1.11
C LEU A 241 -10.83 -11.56 -1.87
N VAL A 242 -11.96 -11.74 -1.16
CA VAL A 242 -13.25 -12.08 -1.77
C VAL A 242 -13.69 -10.97 -2.72
N TYR A 243 -13.60 -9.71 -2.30
CA TYR A 243 -13.96 -8.57 -3.12
C TYR A 243 -13.06 -8.43 -4.35
N PHE A 244 -11.74 -8.63 -4.19
CA PHE A 244 -10.80 -8.65 -5.30
C PHE A 244 -11.13 -9.75 -6.32
N CYS A 245 -11.34 -10.98 -5.88
CA CYS A 245 -11.68 -12.10 -6.75
C CYS A 245 -13.02 -11.86 -7.47
N ALA A 246 -14.04 -11.40 -6.76
CA ALA A 246 -15.36 -11.12 -7.31
C ALA A 246 -15.31 -9.99 -8.35
N SER A 247 -14.67 -8.87 -8.03
CA SER A 247 -14.54 -7.73 -8.94
C SER A 247 -13.67 -8.06 -10.16
N SER A 248 -12.60 -8.82 -9.98
CA SER A 248 -11.71 -9.25 -11.08
C SER A 248 -12.41 -10.21 -12.02
N LEU A 249 -13.15 -11.19 -11.49
CA LEU A 249 -13.94 -12.12 -12.29
C LEU A 249 -15.05 -11.40 -13.08
N ARG A 250 -15.79 -10.47 -12.43
CA ARG A 250 -16.81 -9.65 -13.11
C ARG A 250 -16.23 -8.85 -14.26
N THR A 251 -15.06 -8.26 -14.07
CA THR A 251 -14.43 -7.42 -15.11
C THR A 251 -13.87 -8.24 -16.25
N TRP A 252 -13.23 -9.38 -15.94
CA TRP A 252 -12.76 -10.30 -16.96
C TRP A 252 -13.92 -10.82 -17.81
N LYS A 253 -15.04 -11.23 -17.21
CA LYS A 253 -16.25 -11.62 -17.95
C LYS A 253 -16.78 -10.52 -18.86
N ARG A 254 -16.92 -9.29 -18.35
CA ARG A 254 -17.37 -8.13 -19.16
C ARG A 254 -16.45 -7.84 -20.35
N ARG A 255 -15.13 -8.00 -20.17
CA ARG A 255 -14.15 -7.83 -21.25
C ARG A 255 -14.20 -8.99 -22.24
N GLY A 256 -14.40 -10.22 -21.78
CA GLY A 256 -14.61 -11.40 -22.62
C GLY A 256 -15.88 -11.29 -23.47
N ASP A 257 -17.02 -10.94 -22.85
CA ASP A 257 -18.30 -10.79 -23.54
C ASP A 257 -18.29 -9.63 -24.57
N GLY A 258 -17.56 -8.54 -24.27
CA GLY A 258 -17.36 -7.43 -25.20
C GLY A 258 -16.31 -7.67 -26.31
N ALA A 259 -15.36 -8.59 -26.09
CA ALA A 259 -14.30 -8.92 -27.06
C ALA A 259 -14.75 -9.92 -28.13
N VAL A 260 -15.76 -10.76 -27.84
CA VAL A 260 -16.42 -11.63 -28.84
C VAL A 260 -17.01 -10.81 -30.00
N VAL A 261 -17.34 -9.53 -29.77
CA VAL A 261 -17.87 -8.62 -30.79
C VAL A 261 -16.76 -7.91 -31.60
N ARG A 262 -15.47 -7.96 -31.21
CA ARG A 262 -14.44 -7.06 -31.79
C ARG A 262 -13.13 -7.64 -32.31
N ALA A 263 -12.71 -8.89 -32.04
CA ALA A 263 -11.52 -9.42 -32.72
C ALA A 263 -11.40 -10.95 -32.70
N ALA A 264 -11.51 -11.58 -33.88
CA ALA A 264 -11.19 -12.98 -34.14
C ALA A 264 -9.66 -13.29 -34.15
N GLY A 265 -8.85 -12.62 -33.32
CA GLY A 265 -7.38 -12.69 -33.40
C GLY A 265 -6.59 -12.79 -32.10
N ALA A 266 -7.20 -12.54 -30.93
CA ALA A 266 -6.52 -12.71 -29.65
C ALA A 266 -7.52 -13.13 -28.58
N ALA A 267 -7.78 -14.45 -28.49
CA ALA A 267 -8.56 -14.98 -27.38
C ALA A 267 -7.86 -14.62 -26.06
N GLU A 268 -8.51 -13.85 -25.19
CA GLU A 268 -8.00 -13.64 -23.83
C GLU A 268 -8.01 -15.00 -23.11
N GLU A 269 -6.82 -15.59 -22.94
CA GLU A 269 -6.66 -16.82 -22.17
C GLU A 269 -7.21 -16.65 -20.75
N ARG A 270 -7.82 -17.69 -20.20
CA ARG A 270 -8.31 -17.67 -18.82
C ARG A 270 -7.14 -17.46 -17.86
N PRO A 271 -7.24 -16.53 -16.89
CA PRO A 271 -6.19 -16.34 -15.89
C PRO A 271 -5.94 -17.65 -15.13
N ARG A 272 -4.67 -18.04 -15.01
CA ARG A 272 -4.25 -19.29 -14.34
C ARG A 272 -3.08 -19.02 -13.42
N LEU A 273 -2.92 -19.86 -12.39
CA LEU A 273 -1.71 -19.84 -11.57
C LEU A 273 -0.53 -20.32 -12.40
N SER A 274 0.61 -19.63 -12.31
CA SER A 274 1.78 -19.94 -13.15
C SER A 274 3.09 -19.77 -12.40
N LEU A 275 3.90 -20.83 -12.38
CA LEU A 275 5.27 -20.76 -11.84
C LEU A 275 6.17 -19.85 -12.67
N ARG A 276 5.88 -19.69 -13.97
CA ARG A 276 6.57 -18.70 -14.81
C ARG A 276 6.26 -17.28 -14.37
N ALA A 277 5.01 -17.01 -13.96
CA ALA A 277 4.62 -15.71 -13.43
C ALA A 277 5.38 -15.40 -12.12
N LEU A 278 5.60 -16.40 -11.27
CA LEU A 278 6.45 -16.25 -10.08
C LEU A 278 7.91 -15.95 -10.44
N ALA A 279 8.48 -16.64 -11.42
CA ALA A 279 9.85 -16.39 -11.89
C ALA A 279 10.04 -14.97 -12.45
N ILE A 280 8.98 -14.33 -12.96
CA ILE A 280 9.00 -12.94 -13.41
C ILE A 280 8.96 -11.96 -12.21
N LEU A 281 8.24 -12.31 -11.13
CA LEU A 281 8.12 -11.47 -9.94
C LEU A 281 9.35 -11.54 -9.03
N LEU A 282 10.09 -12.65 -9.06
CA LEU A 282 11.18 -12.93 -8.12
C LEU A 282 12.38 -11.97 -8.24
N PRO A 283 12.92 -11.64 -9.43
CA PRO A 283 14.11 -10.80 -9.55
C PRO A 283 13.95 -9.38 -8.95
N PRO A 284 12.87 -8.62 -9.22
CA PRO A 284 12.68 -7.31 -8.58
C PRO A 284 12.30 -7.42 -7.09
N GLY A 285 11.68 -8.52 -6.67
CA GLY A 285 11.28 -8.75 -5.27
C GLY A 285 12.42 -9.24 -4.37
N SER A 286 13.49 -9.82 -4.91
CA SER A 286 14.55 -10.42 -4.10
C SER A 286 15.46 -9.39 -3.43
N LEU A 287 15.78 -8.29 -4.11
CA LEU A 287 16.60 -7.21 -3.56
C LEU A 287 15.89 -6.52 -2.39
N THR A 288 14.61 -6.19 -2.57
CA THR A 288 13.77 -5.55 -1.54
C THR A 288 13.49 -6.50 -0.38
N PHE A 289 13.29 -7.79 -0.66
CA PHE A 289 13.23 -8.83 0.37
C PHE A 289 14.51 -8.88 1.20
N LEU A 290 15.69 -8.90 0.56
CA LEU A 290 16.96 -8.98 1.27
C LEU A 290 17.23 -7.75 2.12
N GLU A 291 16.97 -6.55 1.57
CA GLU A 291 17.06 -5.30 2.31
C GLU A 291 16.15 -5.32 3.55
N SER A 292 14.88 -5.71 3.37
CA SER A 292 13.91 -5.84 4.45
C SER A 292 14.34 -6.87 5.49
N ALA A 293 14.85 -8.03 5.06
CA ALA A 293 15.33 -9.09 5.92
C ALA A 293 16.48 -8.62 6.81
N VAL A 294 17.47 -7.92 6.23
CA VAL A 294 18.59 -7.36 7.00
C VAL A 294 18.10 -6.31 7.99
N ARG A 295 17.27 -5.36 7.54
CA ARG A 295 16.73 -4.29 8.38
C ARG A 295 15.93 -4.84 9.57
N ASN A 296 15.02 -5.77 9.30
CA ASN A 296 14.15 -6.34 10.31
C ASN A 296 14.88 -7.33 11.22
N ALA A 297 15.88 -8.06 10.73
CA ALA A 297 16.75 -8.89 11.58
C ALA A 297 17.55 -8.05 12.57
N LEU A 298 18.16 -6.95 12.12
CA LEU A 298 18.88 -6.02 13.01
C LEU A 298 17.94 -5.39 14.04
N TYR A 299 16.72 -5.02 13.64
CA TYR A 299 15.71 -4.52 14.56
C TYR A 299 15.31 -5.56 15.62
N LEU A 300 14.99 -6.79 15.21
CA LEU A 300 14.60 -7.86 16.14
C LEU A 300 15.77 -8.25 17.05
N TRP A 301 17.01 -8.22 16.56
CA TRP A 301 18.20 -8.42 17.38
C TRP A 301 18.30 -7.37 18.49
N LEU A 302 18.19 -6.08 18.15
CA LEU A 302 18.15 -4.98 19.12
C LEU A 302 17.04 -5.19 20.17
N VAL A 303 15.82 -5.50 19.72
CA VAL A 303 14.67 -5.75 20.60
C VAL A 303 14.96 -6.89 21.58
N SER A 304 15.52 -8.01 21.10
CA SER A 304 15.83 -9.16 21.96
C SER A 304 16.86 -8.79 23.04
N GLY A 305 17.84 -7.94 22.71
CA GLY A 305 18.79 -7.40 23.67
C GLY A 305 18.11 -6.54 24.74
N ILE A 306 17.14 -5.71 24.35
CA ILE A 306 16.39 -4.86 25.28
C ILE A 306 15.52 -5.69 26.22
N VAL A 307 14.82 -6.69 25.68
CA VAL A 307 13.99 -7.61 26.49
C VAL A 307 14.86 -8.42 27.47
N ALA A 308 16.08 -8.78 27.07
CA ALA A 308 17.02 -9.50 27.93
C ALA A 308 17.43 -8.71 29.18
N MET A 309 17.38 -7.37 29.14
CA MET A 309 17.69 -6.50 30.29
C MET A 309 16.63 -6.53 31.40
N GLY A 310 15.42 -7.00 31.12
CA GLY A 310 14.37 -7.20 32.12
C GLY A 310 13.03 -6.54 31.78
N ASN A 311 12.08 -6.67 32.71
CA ASN A 311 10.70 -6.23 32.49
C ASN A 311 10.55 -4.71 32.37
N ASP A 312 11.34 -3.95 33.14
CA ASP A 312 11.28 -2.49 33.15
C ASP A 312 11.76 -1.92 31.81
N TYR A 313 12.88 -2.43 31.29
CA TYR A 313 13.39 -2.05 29.97
C TYR A 313 12.46 -2.47 28.83
N ALA A 314 11.87 -3.67 28.89
CA ALA A 314 10.90 -4.12 27.90
C ALA A 314 9.64 -3.24 27.90
N THR A 315 9.15 -2.87 29.09
CA THR A 315 7.99 -1.97 29.22
C THR A 315 8.32 -0.57 28.74
N ALA A 316 9.48 -0.03 29.12
CA ALA A 316 9.97 1.27 28.66
C ALA A 316 10.13 1.31 27.13
N TRP A 317 10.61 0.23 26.52
CA TRP A 317 10.66 0.08 25.07
C TRP A 317 9.26 0.06 24.43
N GLY A 318 8.31 -0.66 25.02
CA GLY A 318 6.92 -0.66 24.59
C GLY A 318 6.29 0.74 24.65
N VAL A 319 6.60 1.53 25.67
CA VAL A 319 6.17 2.94 25.81
C VAL A 319 6.85 3.81 24.75
N PHE A 320 8.19 3.75 24.64
CA PHE A 320 8.97 4.50 23.67
C PHE A 320 8.49 4.25 22.25
N THR A 321 8.31 2.99 21.85
CA THR A 321 7.85 2.64 20.51
C THR A 321 6.44 3.14 20.23
N THR A 322 5.55 3.14 21.23
CA THR A 322 4.19 3.70 21.11
C THR A 322 4.23 5.19 20.89
N ILE A 323 5.04 5.93 21.65
CA ILE A 323 5.22 7.38 21.47
C ILE A 323 5.87 7.67 20.12
N ARG A 324 6.92 6.92 19.76
CA ARG A 324 7.63 7.09 18.49
C ARG A 324 6.65 6.95 17.32
N TRP A 325 5.92 5.84 17.24
CA TRP A 325 5.02 5.60 16.11
C TRP A 325 3.74 6.44 16.17
N GLY A 326 3.18 6.67 17.36
CA GLY A 326 1.89 7.32 17.52
C GLY A 326 1.94 8.85 17.57
N LEU A 327 3.06 9.43 18.00
CA LEU A 327 3.22 10.89 18.14
C LEU A 327 4.27 11.45 17.17
N VAL A 328 5.45 10.84 17.12
CA VAL A 328 6.60 11.40 16.39
C VAL A 328 6.56 11.06 14.90
N MET A 329 6.24 9.80 14.55
CA MET A 329 6.25 9.37 13.16
C MET A 329 5.02 9.83 12.39
N VAL A 330 3.88 10.07 13.04
CA VAL A 330 2.67 10.59 12.38
C VAL A 330 2.93 11.86 11.55
N PRO A 331 3.51 12.95 12.10
CA PRO A 331 3.81 14.14 11.32
C PRO A 331 4.90 13.89 10.26
N VAL A 332 5.92 13.08 10.58
CA VAL A 332 7.00 12.74 9.62
C VAL A 332 6.44 11.99 8.41
N GLN A 333 5.62 10.97 8.63
CA GLN A 333 4.96 10.21 7.56
C GLN A 333 3.96 11.08 6.79
N SER A 334 3.28 12.01 7.46
CA SER A 334 2.40 12.97 6.80
C SER A 334 3.17 13.88 5.84
N LEU A 335 4.32 14.40 6.28
CA LEU A 335 5.21 15.22 5.47
C LEU A 335 5.81 14.42 4.31
N GLU A 336 6.26 13.20 4.56
CA GLU A 336 6.79 12.29 3.56
C GLU A 336 5.73 11.98 2.49
N ALA A 337 4.56 11.51 2.88
CA ALA A 337 3.46 11.16 1.98
C ALA A 337 3.01 12.37 1.14
N THR A 338 2.91 13.54 1.76
CA THR A 338 2.56 14.78 1.06
C THR A 338 3.66 15.19 0.09
N SER A 339 4.92 15.17 0.51
CA SER A 339 6.06 15.54 -0.34
C SER A 339 6.19 14.59 -1.52
N LEU A 340 6.04 13.29 -1.32
CA LEU A 340 6.04 12.28 -2.38
C LEU A 340 4.93 12.53 -3.41
N ALA A 341 3.73 12.88 -2.97
CA ALA A 341 2.62 13.19 -3.88
C ALA A 341 2.94 14.41 -4.76
N PHE A 342 3.40 15.51 -4.15
CA PHE A 342 3.67 16.76 -4.88
C PHE A 342 4.92 16.65 -5.79
N VAL A 343 6.01 16.08 -5.27
CA VAL A 343 7.22 15.81 -6.07
C VAL A 343 6.90 14.83 -7.20
N GLY A 344 6.13 13.78 -6.92
CA GLY A 344 5.69 12.82 -7.93
C GLY A 344 4.84 13.46 -9.04
N HIS A 345 3.89 14.32 -8.70
CA HIS A 345 3.09 15.06 -9.68
C HIS A 345 3.95 16.04 -10.49
N ALA A 346 4.83 16.80 -9.86
CA ALA A 346 5.73 17.74 -10.55
C ALA A 346 6.69 17.00 -11.49
N TRP A 347 7.23 15.87 -11.05
CA TRP A 347 8.05 14.99 -11.88
C TRP A 347 7.26 14.42 -13.06
N GLY A 348 6.03 13.97 -12.83
CA GLY A 348 5.14 13.46 -13.88
C GLY A 348 4.83 14.51 -14.95
N ALA A 349 4.44 15.71 -14.54
CA ALA A 349 4.18 16.84 -15.45
C ALA A 349 5.44 17.20 -16.28
N TRP A 350 6.61 17.23 -15.63
CA TRP A 350 7.87 17.46 -16.33
C TRP A 350 8.18 16.33 -17.33
N ARG A 351 8.02 15.06 -16.95
CA ARG A 351 8.25 13.92 -17.84
C ARG A 351 7.33 13.92 -19.06
N ALA A 352 6.06 14.31 -18.88
CA ALA A 352 5.13 14.47 -19.99
C ALA A 352 5.61 15.55 -20.98
N SER A 353 6.18 16.64 -20.49
CA SER A 353 6.71 17.73 -21.34
C SER A 353 7.98 17.37 -22.13
N VAL A 354 8.81 16.44 -21.63
CA VAL A 354 10.08 16.03 -22.25
C VAL A 354 9.92 14.79 -23.17
N GLY A 355 8.76 14.15 -23.14
CA GLY A 355 8.44 12.97 -23.94
C GLY A 355 8.83 11.65 -23.27
N GLU A 356 7.90 10.69 -23.28
CA GLU A 356 8.02 9.42 -22.55
C GLU A 356 9.19 8.53 -23.04
N TYR A 357 9.59 8.69 -24.31
CA TYR A 357 10.61 7.85 -24.97
C TYR A 357 12.06 8.23 -24.66
N SER A 358 12.30 9.40 -24.06
CA SER A 358 13.66 9.82 -23.73
C SER A 358 14.13 9.10 -22.46
N ARG A 359 15.05 8.12 -22.62
CA ARG A 359 15.56 7.25 -21.54
C ARG A 359 16.52 7.96 -20.57
N ARG A 360 17.10 9.08 -20.97
CA ARG A 360 17.99 9.92 -20.15
C ARG A 360 17.63 11.40 -20.32
N PRO A 361 16.47 11.83 -19.82
CA PRO A 361 16.09 13.23 -19.92
C PRO A 361 17.03 14.07 -19.04
N SER A 362 17.58 15.15 -19.57
CA SER A 362 18.39 16.11 -18.82
C SER A 362 17.53 17.33 -18.49
N VAL A 363 17.53 17.75 -17.22
CA VAL A 363 16.84 18.96 -16.77
C VAL A 363 17.79 20.15 -16.90
N SER A 364 17.42 21.19 -17.64
CA SER A 364 18.18 22.44 -17.66
C SER A 364 17.92 23.24 -16.36
N PRO A 365 18.90 23.97 -15.81
CA PRO A 365 18.72 24.78 -14.59
C PRO A 365 17.59 25.81 -14.70
N GLN A 366 17.30 26.31 -15.91
CA GLN A 366 16.23 27.26 -16.17
C GLN A 366 14.83 26.65 -16.03
N HIS A 367 14.67 25.34 -16.28
CA HIS A 367 13.40 24.65 -16.05
C HIS A 367 13.08 24.49 -14.56
N LEU A 368 14.09 24.29 -13.71
CA LEU A 368 13.92 24.21 -12.26
C LEU A 368 13.47 25.55 -11.66
N LEU A 369 14.05 26.66 -12.13
CA LEU A 369 13.70 28.02 -11.69
C LEU A 369 12.29 28.45 -12.15
N ARG A 370 11.83 27.97 -13.31
CA ARG A 370 10.45 28.21 -13.78
C ARG A 370 9.41 27.45 -12.97
N GLN A 371 9.69 26.23 -12.55
CA GLN A 371 8.77 25.45 -11.71
C GLN A 371 8.68 25.98 -10.26
N SER A 372 9.75 26.54 -9.71
CA SER A 372 9.72 27.10 -8.34
C SER A 372 8.96 28.42 -8.22
N THR A 373 8.74 29.13 -9.34
CA THR A 373 8.12 30.46 -9.38
C THR A 373 6.69 30.47 -9.95
N SER A 374 6.24 29.36 -10.56
CA SER A 374 4.88 29.26 -11.11
C SER A 374 3.85 28.89 -10.02
N PRO A 375 2.71 29.59 -9.90
CA PRO A 375 1.59 29.10 -9.11
C PRO A 375 1.08 27.79 -9.72
N GLU A 376 1.03 26.74 -8.90
CA GLU A 376 0.71 25.34 -9.20
C GLU A 376 -0.02 25.11 -10.56
N PRO A 377 0.72 24.78 -11.65
CA PRO A 377 0.15 24.72 -13.00
C PRO A 377 -0.83 23.56 -13.23
N TRP A 378 -0.88 22.59 -12.32
CA TRP A 378 -1.68 21.37 -12.44
C TRP A 378 -3.12 21.50 -11.91
N ALA A 379 -3.44 22.59 -11.19
CA ALA A 379 -4.81 22.85 -10.72
C ALA A 379 -5.81 23.03 -11.89
N ASN A 380 -5.32 23.38 -13.08
CA ASN A 380 -6.15 23.55 -14.27
C ASN A 380 -6.35 22.26 -15.09
N GLU A 381 -5.49 21.25 -14.92
CA GLU A 381 -5.60 19.98 -15.67
C GLU A 381 -6.39 18.89 -14.93
N LEU A 382 -6.58 19.03 -13.60
CA LEU A 382 -7.42 18.13 -12.81
C LEU A 382 -8.86 18.68 -12.68
N ASN A 383 -9.54 18.88 -13.81
CA ASN A 383 -11.00 18.93 -13.84
C ASN A 383 -11.55 17.49 -13.67
N LEU A 384 -11.28 16.91 -12.50
CA LEU A 384 -11.82 15.64 -12.04
C LEU A 384 -13.30 15.83 -11.64
N ASN A 385 -14.17 16.06 -12.63
CA ASN A 385 -15.63 15.94 -12.49
C ASN A 385 -16.11 14.50 -12.78
N SER A 386 -15.26 13.50 -12.58
CA SER A 386 -15.62 12.09 -12.68
C SER A 386 -14.93 11.27 -11.59
N PHE A 387 -15.45 11.40 -10.37
CA PHE A 387 -15.53 10.31 -9.39
C PHE A 387 -16.96 10.26 -8.88
#